data_AF-A0A949I926-F1
#
_entry.id   AF-A0A949I926-F1
#
_cell.length_a   1.000
_cell.length_b   1.000
_cell.length_c   1.000
_cell.angle_alpha   90.00
_cell.angle_beta   90.00
_cell.angle_gamma   90.00
#
_symmetry.space_group_name_H-M   'P 1'
#
loop_
_entity.id
_entity.type
_entity.pdbx_description
1 polymer ?
#
loop_
_entity_poly.entity_id
_entity_poly.type
_entity_poly.pdbx_seq_one_letter_code
_entity_poly.pdbx_strand_id
1 'polypeptide(L)' 'FGMVNSAPGFTQQPAVINGFTALIVDVFGPQIGAHARSAVGMAELPFGIPVEIEGEVALHA' A
#
# COMPACT_ATOMS: atom_id res chain seq x y z
N PHE A 1 0.21 -3.38 -4.68
CA PHE A 1 -1.01 -2.62 -5.00
C PHE A 1 -1.67 -2.20 -3.70
N GLY A 2 -1.86 -0.90 -3.45
CA GLY A 2 -2.47 -0.38 -2.22
C GLY A 2 -3.90 0.10 -2.48
N MET A 3 -4.86 -0.49 -1.79
CA MET A 3 -6.28 -0.20 -1.92
C MET A 3 -6.76 0.48 -0.64
N VAL A 4 -7.44 1.61 -0.77
CA VAL A 4 -7.92 2.39 0.37
C VAL A 4 -9.42 2.56 0.24
N ASN A 5 -10.18 2.04 1.20
CA ASN A 5 -11.62 2.28 1.29
C ASN A 5 -11.85 3.80 1.48
N SER A 6 -12.41 4.44 0.46
CA SER A 6 -12.39 5.91 0.31
C SER A 6 -13.79 6.44 0.05
N ALA A 7 -14.22 7.42 0.85
CA ALA A 7 -15.40 8.22 0.52
C ALA A 7 -15.19 8.99 -0.80
N PRO A 8 -16.27 9.30 -1.55
CA PRO A 8 -16.19 10.14 -2.73
C PRO A 8 -15.48 11.47 -2.45
N GLY A 9 -14.54 11.84 -3.32
CA GLY A 9 -13.77 13.09 -3.19
C GLY A 9 -12.53 13.01 -2.29
N PHE A 10 -12.30 11.89 -1.58
CA PHE A 10 -11.02 11.67 -0.90
C PHE A 10 -9.92 11.37 -1.93
N THR A 11 -8.79 12.08 -1.85
CA THR A 11 -7.68 12.00 -2.84
C THR A 11 -6.32 11.76 -2.18
N GLN A 12 -6.29 11.46 -0.89
CA GLN A 12 -5.04 11.28 -0.13
C GLN A 12 -4.61 9.81 0.01
N GLN A 13 -5.08 8.91 -0.87
CA GLN A 13 -4.68 7.51 -0.86
C GLN A 13 -3.15 7.32 -0.89
N PRO A 14 -2.36 8.10 -1.66
CA PRO A 14 -0.91 7.97 -1.61
C PRO A 14 -0.31 8.20 -0.21
N ALA A 15 -0.88 9.13 0.57
CA ALA A 15 -0.44 9.41 1.93
C ALA A 15 -0.80 8.26 2.88
N VAL A 16 -1.97 7.65 2.73
CA VAL A 16 -2.37 6.47 3.52
C VAL A 16 -1.40 5.31 3.28
N ILE A 17 -1.07 5.03 2.02
CA ILE A 17 -0.16 3.92 1.66
C ILE A 17 1.32 4.22 2.02
N ASN A 18 1.69 5.47 2.34
CA ASN A 18 3.04 5.77 2.85
C ASN A 18 3.40 4.99 4.11
N GLY A 19 2.43 4.63 4.96
CA GLY A 19 2.68 3.80 6.13
C GLY A 19 3.29 2.44 5.77
N PHE A 20 2.77 1.78 4.74
CA PHE A 20 3.34 0.53 4.23
C PHE A 20 4.74 0.75 3.65
N THR A 21 4.91 1.79 2.84
CA THR A 21 6.23 2.07 2.24
C THR A 21 7.30 2.33 3.31
N ALA A 22 6.96 3.12 4.34
CA ALA A 22 7.86 3.39 5.45
C ALA A 22 8.22 2.10 6.20
N LEU A 23 7.23 1.25 6.51
CA LEU A 23 7.46 -0.01 7.20
C LEU A 23 8.37 -0.96 6.40
N ILE A 24 8.11 -1.14 5.11
CA ILE A 24 8.91 -2.04 4.27
C ILE A 24 10.35 -1.54 4.13
N VAL A 25 10.54 -0.23 3.96
CA VAL A 25 11.89 0.36 3.90
C VAL A 25 12.60 0.26 5.26
N ASP A 26 11.91 0.41 6.38
CA ASP A 26 12.48 0.27 7.72
C ASP A 26 12.95 -1.17 7.99
N VAL A 27 12.12 -2.16 7.63
CA VAL A 27 12.42 -3.58 7.85
C VAL A 27 13.50 -4.12 6.91
N PHE A 28 13.44 -3.78 5.62
CA PHE A 28 14.31 -4.39 4.60
C PHE A 28 15.44 -3.46 4.13
N GLY A 29 15.49 -2.22 4.63
CA GLY A 29 16.41 -1.19 4.18
C GLY A 29 16.02 -0.59 2.82
N PRO A 30 16.60 0.55 2.44
CA PRO A 30 16.18 1.30 1.25
C PRO A 30 16.52 0.62 -0.08
N GLN A 31 17.52 -0.27 -0.12
CA GLN A 31 17.91 -0.95 -1.36
C GLN A 31 16.96 -2.10 -1.73
N ILE A 32 16.53 -2.89 -0.73
CA ILE A 32 15.63 -4.04 -0.94
C ILE A 32 14.16 -3.61 -0.78
N GLY A 33 13.89 -2.73 0.18
CA GLY A 33 12.54 -2.27 0.49
C GLY A 33 12.01 -1.18 -0.44
N ALA A 34 12.82 -0.61 -1.34
CA ALA A 34 12.31 0.29 -2.37
C ALA A 34 11.49 -0.50 -3.40
N HIS A 35 10.24 -0.08 -3.64
CA HIS A 35 9.32 -0.79 -4.51
C HIS A 35 8.45 0.17 -5.32
N ALA A 36 8.00 -0.29 -6.50
CA ALA A 36 6.92 0.36 -7.21
C ALA A 36 5.59 0.13 -6.47
N ARG A 37 4.67 1.07 -6.57
CA ARG A 37 3.33 0.93 -5.98
C ARG A 37 2.28 1.74 -6.72
N SER A 38 1.03 1.37 -6.47
CA SER A 38 -0.15 2.17 -6.77
C SER A 38 -0.92 2.39 -5.46
N ALA A 39 -1.62 3.51 -5.36
CA ALA A 39 -2.53 3.81 -4.25
C ALA A 39 -3.87 4.26 -4.85
N VAL A 40 -4.91 3.44 -4.71
CA VAL A 40 -6.19 3.62 -5.41
C VAL A 40 -7.34 3.62 -4.41
N GLY A 41 -8.30 4.52 -4.61
CA GLY A 41 -9.52 4.56 -3.83
C GLY A 41 -10.49 3.47 -4.26
N MET A 42 -11.03 2.73 -3.29
CA MET A 42 -12.07 1.72 -3.50
C MET A 42 -13.36 2.17 -2.82
N ALA A 43 -14.51 1.82 -3.42
CA ALA A 43 -15.80 2.10 -2.82
C ALA A 43 -16.03 1.30 -1.54
N GLU A 44 -15.61 0.03 -1.54
CA GLU A 44 -15.69 -0.90 -0.42
C GLU A 44 -14.53 -1.90 -0.49
N LEU A 45 -14.19 -2.53 0.63
CA LEU A 45 -13.24 -3.64 0.74
C LEU A 45 -13.86 -4.79 1.55
N PRO A 46 -13.41 -6.05 1.36
CA PRO A 46 -13.90 -7.19 2.14
C PRO A 46 -13.85 -6.95 3.65
N PHE A 47 -14.86 -7.44 4.37
CA PHE A 47 -14.99 -7.27 5.83
C PHE A 47 -15.04 -5.81 6.33
N GLY A 48 -15.18 -4.83 5.43
CA GLY A 48 -15.18 -3.41 5.80
C GLY A 48 -13.81 -2.90 6.26
N ILE A 49 -12.70 -3.54 5.86
CA ILE A 49 -11.36 -3.09 6.23
C ILE A 49 -11.03 -1.72 5.58
N PRO A 50 -10.20 -0.90 6.23
CA PRO A 50 -9.85 0.42 5.70
C PRO A 50 -8.80 0.35 4.57
N VAL A 51 -7.91 -0.63 4.62
CA VAL A 51 -6.77 -0.77 3.69
C VAL A 51 -6.53 -2.24 3.38
N GLU A 52 -6.29 -2.54 2.11
CA GLU A 52 -5.79 -3.83 1.63
C GLU A 52 -4.51 -3.61 0.80
N ILE A 53 -3.53 -4.50 0.95
CA ILE A 53 -2.24 -4.39 0.27
C ILE A 53 -1.85 -5.73 -0.33
N GLU A 54 -1.56 -5.71 -1.62
CA GLU A 54 -0.95 -6.83 -2.34
C GLU A 54 0.49 -6.47 -2.71
N GLY A 55 1.38 -7.47 -2.73
CA GLY A 55 2.76 -7.29 -3.13
C GLY A 55 3.21 -8.42 -4.04
N GLU A 56 4.08 -8.09 -4.98
CA GLU A 56 4.85 -9.06 -5.76
C GLU A 56 6.31 -8.90 -5.34
N VAL A 57 6.98 -10.03 -5.06
CA VAL A 57 8.35 -10.04 -4.53
C VAL A 57 9.22 -11.02 -5.30
N ALA A 58 10.46 -10.62 -5.57
CA ALA A 58 11.48 -11.51 -6.07
C ALA A 58 12.10 -12.28 -4.90
N LEU A 59 12.12 -13.61 -4.99
CA LEU A 59 12.79 -14.46 -4.02
C LEU A 59 14.19 -14.79 -4.52
N HIS A 60 15.19 -14.61 -3.65
CA HIS A 60 16.56 -14.98 -3.93
C HIS A 60 16.83 -16.31 -3.20
N ALA A 61 17.24 -17.32 -3.95
CA ALA A 61 17.66 -18.62 -3.43
C ALA A 61 19.17 -18.63 -3.15
#